data_AF-D6PDX7-F1
#
_entry.id   AF-D6PDX7-F1
#
_cell.length_a   1.000
_cell.length_b   1.000
_cell.length_c   1.000
_cell.angle_alpha   90.00
_cell.angle_beta   90.00
_cell.angle_gamma   90.00
#
_symmetry.space_group_name_H-M   'P 1'
#
loop_
_entity.id
_entity.type
_entity.pdbx_description
1 polymer ?
#
loop_
_entity_poly.entity_id
_entity_poly.type
_entity_poly.pdbx_seq_one_letter_code
_entity_poly.pdbx_strand_id
1 'polypeptide(L)'
;MSEQESLINSEQEVKDEVGEVAERPEWLPEKFFKDGNPDYEGLAKSYTEAETYIGKKKEDLTTEIKTQLEQETLKAVPEAYVLPEIPDTYETETPLMDGWKTYCKDNKLSQEAFDKGIDLFIQSQPQADIEGEKKKLGENANQRIEAVSLWVNKNFDEGQRPMLEMMCSTSQGVEAVEKIMGMLQNTMTQTPDNLLLVKQKKTYKR
;
A
#
# COMPACT_ATOMS: atom_id res chain seq x y z
N MET A 1 -33.07 -88.29 17.81
CA MET A 1 -33.84 -87.97 19.03
C MET A 1 -33.65 -86.47 19.20
N SER A 2 -34.45 -85.66 18.50
CA SER A 2 -35.68 -85.01 19.00
C SER A 2 -35.31 -84.03 20.13
N GLU A 3 -35.53 -82.72 20.04
CA GLU A 3 -36.75 -82.03 19.62
C GLU A 3 -36.46 -80.69 18.91
N GLN A 4 -37.44 -80.27 18.10
CA GLN A 4 -37.50 -79.02 17.34
C GLN A 4 -37.84 -77.84 18.27
N GLU A 5 -37.09 -76.75 18.18
CA GLU A 5 -37.59 -75.40 18.48
C GLU A 5 -37.67 -74.62 17.16
N SER A 6 -38.81 -74.74 16.47
CA SER A 6 -39.20 -73.76 15.46
C SER A 6 -40.20 -72.78 16.09
N LEU A 7 -39.67 -71.67 16.61
CA LEU A 7 -40.50 -70.52 16.94
C LEU A 7 -40.82 -69.79 15.63
N ILE A 8 -42.12 -69.82 15.34
CA ILE A 8 -42.80 -69.33 14.15
C ILE A 8 -42.65 -67.81 14.03
N ASN A 9 -42.07 -67.41 12.90
CA ASN A 9 -42.43 -66.28 12.04
C ASN A 9 -43.45 -65.25 12.59
N SER A 10 -42.99 -64.04 12.93
CA SER A 10 -43.86 -62.86 13.02
C SER A 10 -43.77 -62.09 11.70
N GLU A 11 -44.55 -62.56 10.73
CA GLU A 11 -44.94 -61.80 9.56
C GLU A 11 -46.01 -60.80 10.03
N GLN A 12 -45.66 -59.52 10.14
CA GLN A 12 -46.66 -58.47 10.30
C GLN A 12 -47.28 -58.21 8.91
N GLU A 13 -48.38 -58.92 8.70
CA GLU A 13 -49.33 -58.76 7.60
C GLU A 13 -49.95 -57.36 7.66
N VAL A 14 -49.73 -56.56 6.61
CA VAL A 14 -50.37 -55.27 6.39
C VAL A 14 -51.83 -55.55 6.06
N LYS A 15 -52.71 -55.26 7.01
CA LYS A 15 -54.16 -55.33 6.83
C LYS A 15 -54.68 -53.95 6.44
N ASP A 16 -55.08 -53.82 5.18
CA ASP A 16 -55.94 -52.74 4.70
C ASP A 16 -57.26 -52.75 5.50
N GLU A 17 -57.49 -51.71 6.30
CA GLU A 17 -58.82 -51.35 6.81
C GLU A 17 -59.19 -49.94 6.36
N VAL A 18 -60.33 -49.85 5.67
CA VAL A 18 -60.95 -48.61 5.20
C VAL A 18 -61.66 -47.93 6.37
N GLY A 19 -61.23 -46.71 6.69
CA GLY A 19 -62.15 -45.62 7.06
C GLY A 19 -62.30 -45.25 8.53
N GLU A 20 -61.21 -44.91 9.22
CA GLU A 20 -61.26 -43.96 10.34
C GLU A 20 -60.61 -42.65 9.87
N VAL A 21 -61.37 -41.56 9.84
CA VAL A 21 -60.84 -40.23 9.50
C VAL A 21 -59.90 -39.83 10.63
N ALA A 22 -58.61 -40.09 10.47
CA ALA A 22 -57.60 -39.59 11.38
C ALA A 22 -57.69 -38.05 11.37
N GLU A 23 -58.08 -37.44 12.49
CA GLU A 23 -58.09 -35.98 12.58
C GLU A 23 -56.67 -35.46 12.36
N ARG A 24 -56.52 -34.48 11.45
CA ARG A 24 -55.23 -33.89 11.11
C ARG A 24 -54.56 -33.35 12.38
N PRO A 25 -53.33 -33.79 12.70
CA PRO A 25 -52.59 -33.20 13.81
C PRO A 25 -52.35 -31.69 13.61
N GLU A 26 -52.47 -30.89 14.67
CA GLU A 26 -52.34 -29.42 14.59
C GLU A 26 -50.98 -28.94 14.02
N TRP A 27 -49.92 -29.72 14.23
CA TRP A 27 -48.56 -29.40 13.77
C TRP A 27 -48.35 -29.63 12.27
N LEU A 28 -49.16 -30.46 11.62
CA LEU A 28 -48.97 -30.84 10.22
C LEU A 28 -49.72 -29.85 9.32
N PRO A 29 -49.05 -29.03 8.50
CA PRO A 29 -49.72 -28.05 7.65
C PRO A 29 -50.78 -28.70 6.75
N GLU A 30 -51.91 -28.03 6.56
CA GLU A 30 -53.07 -28.53 5.80
C GLU A 30 -52.72 -28.98 4.37
N LYS A 31 -51.73 -28.32 3.74
CA LYS A 31 -51.20 -28.68 2.41
C LYS A 31 -50.52 -30.06 2.33
N PHE A 32 -50.16 -30.67 3.46
CA PHE A 32 -49.51 -31.98 3.54
C PHE A 32 -50.42 -33.03 4.20
N PHE A 33 -51.72 -32.81 4.20
CA PHE A 33 -52.70 -33.79 4.67
C PHE A 33 -53.72 -34.01 3.56
N LYS A 34 -53.76 -35.22 2.98
CA LYS A 34 -54.59 -35.58 1.83
C LYS A 34 -55.25 -36.93 2.07
N ASP A 35 -56.53 -37.05 1.69
CA ASP A 35 -57.28 -38.31 1.77
C ASP A 35 -57.22 -38.99 3.16
N GLY A 36 -57.32 -38.19 4.23
CA GLY A 36 -57.28 -38.66 5.61
C GLY A 36 -55.89 -39.08 6.11
N ASN A 37 -54.83 -38.86 5.32
CA ASN A 37 -53.46 -39.31 5.63
C ASN A 37 -52.41 -38.20 5.43
N PRO A 38 -51.29 -38.22 6.17
CA PRO A 38 -50.14 -37.36 5.90
C PRO A 38 -49.51 -37.62 4.52
N ASP A 39 -49.27 -36.56 3.76
CA ASP A 39 -48.58 -36.56 2.47
C ASP A 39 -47.05 -36.45 2.67
N TYR A 40 -46.43 -37.58 2.97
CA TYR A 40 -44.97 -37.67 3.20
C TYR A 40 -44.15 -37.32 1.96
N GLU A 41 -44.63 -37.67 0.76
CA GLU A 41 -43.95 -37.36 -0.50
C GLU A 41 -43.98 -35.85 -0.78
N GLY A 42 -45.14 -35.21 -0.56
CA GLY A 42 -45.28 -33.76 -0.64
C GLY A 42 -44.38 -33.03 0.36
N LEU A 43 -44.22 -33.56 1.57
CA LEU A 43 -43.33 -32.99 2.58
C LEU A 43 -41.86 -33.11 2.16
N ALA A 44 -41.41 -34.30 1.75
CA ALA A 44 -40.05 -34.51 1.24
C ALA A 44 -39.74 -33.60 0.05
N LYS A 45 -40.67 -33.50 -0.91
CA LYS A 45 -40.54 -32.62 -2.07
C LYS A 45 -40.42 -31.15 -1.66
N SER A 46 -41.26 -30.68 -0.74
CA SER A 46 -41.20 -29.29 -0.26
C SER A 46 -39.89 -28.95 0.45
N TYR A 47 -39.31 -29.93 1.16
CA TYR A 47 -38.02 -29.79 1.81
C TYR A 47 -36.90 -29.69 0.77
N THR A 48 -36.88 -30.58 -0.22
CA THR A 48 -35.92 -30.51 -1.34
C THR A 48 -36.05 -29.21 -2.15
N GLU A 49 -37.27 -28.74 -2.39
CA GLU A 49 -37.53 -27.45 -3.04
C GLU A 49 -37.00 -26.28 -2.20
N ALA A 50 -37.18 -26.32 -0.87
CA ALA A 50 -36.66 -25.31 0.05
C ALA A 50 -35.12 -25.31 0.07
N GLU A 51 -34.47 -26.47 0.17
CA GLU A 51 -33.02 -26.59 0.07
C GLU A 51 -32.50 -26.02 -1.25
N THR A 52 -33.17 -26.34 -2.36
CA THR A 52 -32.84 -25.82 -3.68
C THR A 52 -33.01 -24.30 -3.75
N TYR A 53 -34.11 -23.77 -3.21
CA TYR A 53 -34.39 -22.34 -3.20
C TYR A 53 -33.39 -21.57 -2.34
N ILE A 54 -33.02 -22.10 -1.17
CA ILE A 54 -32.01 -21.52 -0.29
C ILE A 54 -30.64 -21.54 -0.98
N GLY A 55 -30.27 -22.64 -1.64
CA GLY A 55 -29.05 -22.74 -2.43
C GLY A 55 -28.98 -21.67 -3.52
N LYS A 56 -30.02 -21.58 -4.35
CA LYS A 56 -30.14 -20.56 -5.40
C LYS A 56 -30.09 -19.14 -4.83
N LYS A 57 -30.84 -18.84 -3.78
CA LYS A 57 -30.83 -17.52 -3.15
C LYS A 57 -29.46 -17.14 -2.60
N LYS A 58 -28.71 -18.10 -2.04
CA LYS A 58 -27.34 -17.86 -1.59
C LYS A 58 -26.42 -17.51 -2.75
N GLU A 59 -26.51 -18.22 -3.87
CA GLU A 59 -25.73 -17.94 -5.08
C GLU A 59 -26.10 -16.57 -5.69
N ASP A 60 -27.40 -16.26 -5.78
CA ASP A 60 -27.91 -14.98 -6.27
C ASP A 60 -27.38 -13.83 -5.40
N LEU A 61 -27.52 -13.92 -4.07
CA LEU A 61 -27.04 -12.90 -3.13
C LEU A 61 -25.52 -12.75 -3.18
N THR A 62 -24.79 -13.86 -3.28
CA THR A 62 -23.32 -13.82 -3.42
C THR A 62 -22.91 -13.10 -4.70
N THR A 63 -23.63 -13.34 -5.79
CA THR A 63 -23.39 -12.69 -7.08
C THR A 63 -23.72 -11.20 -7.00
N GLU A 64 -24.88 -10.85 -6.43
CA GLU A 64 -25.32 -9.47 -6.24
C GLU A 64 -24.32 -8.67 -5.39
N ILE A 65 -23.88 -9.21 -4.25
CA ILE A 65 -22.89 -8.56 -3.38
C ILE A 65 -21.57 -8.34 -4.13
N LYS A 66 -21.08 -9.33 -4.89
CA LYS A 66 -19.86 -9.18 -5.70
C LYS A 66 -20.01 -8.09 -6.74
N THR A 67 -21.12 -8.06 -7.46
CA THR A 67 -21.40 -7.03 -8.47
C THR A 67 -21.49 -5.63 -7.84
N GLN A 68 -22.16 -5.49 -6.70
CA GLN A 68 -22.25 -4.21 -5.99
C GLN A 68 -20.87 -3.75 -5.52
N LEU A 69 -20.08 -4.63 -4.92
CA LEU A 69 -18.72 -4.30 -4.46
C LEU A 69 -17.81 -3.91 -5.64
N GLU A 70 -17.91 -4.59 -6.77
CA GLU A 70 -17.18 -4.24 -8.00
C GLU A 70 -17.60 -2.88 -8.54
N GLN A 71 -18.90 -2.57 -8.53
CA GLN A 71 -19.39 -1.26 -8.97
C GLN A 71 -18.94 -0.13 -8.03
N GLU A 72 -18.98 -0.36 -6.72
CA GLU A 72 -18.52 0.62 -5.72
C GLU A 72 -17.01 0.84 -5.81
N THR A 73 -16.22 -0.22 -5.93
CA THR A 73 -14.77 -0.09 -6.13
C THR A 73 -14.46 0.66 -7.43
N LEU A 74 -15.12 0.34 -8.54
CA LEU A 74 -14.93 1.06 -9.81
C LEU A 74 -15.30 2.55 -9.74
N LYS A 75 -16.33 2.92 -8.97
CA LYS A 75 -16.69 4.34 -8.73
C LYS A 75 -15.64 5.06 -7.89
N ALA A 76 -14.93 4.35 -7.00
CA ALA A 76 -13.89 4.91 -6.16
C ALA A 76 -12.56 5.08 -6.90
N VAL A 77 -12.33 4.37 -8.01
CA VAL A 77 -11.12 4.52 -8.84
C VAL A 77 -11.25 5.80 -9.68
N PRO A 78 -10.33 6.77 -9.53
CA PRO A 78 -10.32 7.95 -10.37
C PRO A 78 -9.87 7.62 -11.81
N GLU A 79 -10.37 8.37 -12.80
CA GLU A 79 -9.92 8.24 -14.21
C GLU A 79 -8.42 8.58 -14.36
N ALA A 80 -7.98 9.59 -13.59
CA ALA A 80 -6.60 10.00 -13.46
C ALA A 80 -6.33 10.41 -12.00
N TYR A 81 -5.21 9.94 -11.45
CA TYR A 81 -4.77 10.35 -10.12
C TYR A 81 -4.22 11.77 -10.15
N VAL A 82 -4.75 12.61 -9.26
CA VAL A 82 -4.25 13.97 -9.04
C VAL A 82 -3.18 13.91 -7.96
N LEU A 83 -2.07 14.61 -8.15
CA LEU A 83 -1.04 14.67 -7.13
C LEU A 83 -1.52 15.57 -5.97
N PRO A 84 -1.43 15.14 -4.70
CA PRO A 84 -1.70 16.02 -3.57
C PRO A 84 -0.67 17.14 -3.48
N GLU A 85 -0.96 18.17 -2.68
CA GLU A 85 0.02 19.20 -2.35
C GLU A 85 1.17 18.56 -1.56
N ILE A 86 2.36 18.55 -2.16
CA ILE A 86 3.60 18.08 -1.52
C ILE A 86 4.63 19.22 -1.49
N PRO A 87 5.60 19.20 -0.57
CA PRO A 87 6.65 20.20 -0.54
C PRO A 87 7.45 20.24 -1.86
N ASP A 88 7.79 21.44 -2.33
CA ASP A 88 8.57 21.66 -3.58
C ASP A 88 9.95 20.98 -3.59
N THR A 89 10.42 20.51 -2.43
CA THR A 89 11.66 19.73 -2.30
C THR A 89 11.57 18.34 -2.93
N TYR A 90 10.37 17.87 -3.29
CA TYR A 90 10.15 16.57 -3.91
C TYR A 90 9.95 16.69 -5.41
N GLU A 91 10.76 15.94 -6.17
CA GLU A 91 10.58 15.81 -7.61
C GLU A 91 9.33 14.97 -7.91
N THR A 92 8.43 15.49 -8.73
CA THR A 92 7.14 14.85 -9.05
C THR A 92 7.19 14.02 -10.32
N GLU A 93 8.06 14.40 -11.26
CA GLU A 93 8.21 13.75 -12.57
C GLU A 93 9.25 12.62 -12.50
N THR A 94 9.00 11.64 -11.63
CA THR A 94 9.89 10.50 -11.42
C THR A 94 9.28 9.18 -11.91
N PRO A 95 10.09 8.21 -12.37
CA PRO A 95 9.60 6.87 -12.68
C PRO A 95 8.89 6.18 -11.51
N LEU A 96 9.24 6.54 -10.28
CA LEU A 96 8.57 6.04 -9.07
C LEU A 96 7.13 6.55 -9.00
N MET A 97 6.90 7.85 -9.24
CA MET A 97 5.57 8.45 -9.23
C MET A 97 4.69 7.87 -10.34
N ASP A 98 5.24 7.70 -11.54
CA ASP A 98 4.53 7.07 -12.66
C ASP A 98 4.20 5.60 -12.38
N GLY A 99 5.15 4.87 -11.78
CA GLY A 99 4.94 3.51 -11.31
C GLY A 99 3.86 3.42 -10.23
N TRP A 100 3.82 4.38 -9.30
CA TRP A 100 2.80 4.45 -8.26
C TRP A 100 1.40 4.71 -8.84
N LYS A 101 1.25 5.68 -9.75
CA LYS A 101 0.00 5.95 -10.47
C LYS A 101 -0.50 4.71 -11.21
N THR A 102 0.41 4.00 -11.89
CA THR A 102 0.10 2.77 -12.62
C THR A 102 -0.36 1.66 -11.68
N TYR A 103 0.39 1.42 -10.60
CA TYR A 103 0.04 0.43 -9.59
C TYR A 103 -1.34 0.70 -8.98
N CYS A 104 -1.64 1.96 -8.64
CA CYS A 104 -2.94 2.33 -8.10
C CYS A 104 -4.07 2.08 -9.09
N LYS A 105 -3.84 2.36 -10.38
CA LYS A 105 -4.81 2.09 -11.45
C LYS A 105 -5.07 0.59 -11.62
N ASP A 106 -4.01 -0.20 -11.70
CA ASP A 106 -4.10 -1.65 -11.91
C ASP A 106 -4.76 -2.37 -10.72
N ASN A 107 -4.56 -1.86 -9.51
CA ASN A 107 -5.12 -2.42 -8.27
C ASN A 107 -6.44 -1.76 -7.85
N LYS A 108 -7.03 -0.91 -8.69
CA LYS A 108 -8.32 -0.24 -8.43
C LYS A 108 -8.34 0.50 -7.08
N LEU A 109 -7.26 1.19 -6.76
CA LEU A 109 -7.17 1.99 -5.55
C LEU A 109 -7.98 3.29 -5.71
N SER A 110 -8.40 3.87 -4.58
CA SER A 110 -9.05 5.17 -4.57
C SER A 110 -8.02 6.30 -4.58
N GLN A 111 -8.45 7.53 -4.89
CA GLN A 111 -7.62 8.72 -4.74
C GLN A 111 -7.08 8.85 -3.31
N GLU A 112 -7.90 8.60 -2.29
CA GLU A 112 -7.48 8.64 -0.88
C GLU A 112 -6.35 7.65 -0.57
N ALA A 113 -6.42 6.44 -1.13
CA ALA A 113 -5.35 5.44 -0.96
C ALA A 113 -4.05 5.87 -1.67
N PHE A 114 -4.17 6.52 -2.83
CA PHE A 114 -3.03 7.11 -3.54
C PHE A 114 -2.37 8.22 -2.71
N ASP A 115 -3.16 9.16 -2.19
CA ASP A 115 -2.70 10.29 -1.36
C ASP A 115 -1.99 9.78 -0.10
N LYS A 116 -2.59 8.82 0.59
CA LYS A 116 -2.00 8.18 1.78
C LYS A 116 -0.66 7.51 1.48
N GLY A 117 -0.50 6.89 0.30
CA GLY A 117 0.76 6.30 -0.12
C GLY A 117 1.87 7.34 -0.26
N ILE A 118 1.54 8.50 -0.83
CA ILE A 118 2.46 9.63 -0.96
C ILE A 118 2.84 10.20 0.41
N ASP A 119 1.85 10.40 1.29
CA ASP A 119 2.10 10.89 2.65
C ASP A 119 3.03 9.96 3.44
N LEU A 120 2.79 8.65 3.38
CA LEU A 120 3.65 7.66 4.05
C LEU A 120 5.07 7.67 3.48
N PHE A 121 5.21 7.83 2.16
CA PHE A 121 6.52 7.97 1.54
C PHE A 121 7.26 9.20 2.06
N ILE A 122 6.62 10.38 2.06
CA ILE A 122 7.20 11.63 2.57
C ILE A 122 7.59 11.48 4.04
N GLN A 123 6.70 10.94 4.87
CA GLN A 123 6.96 10.72 6.30
C GLN A 123 8.10 9.72 6.56
N SER A 124 8.31 8.75 5.66
CA SER A 124 9.40 7.79 5.77
C SER A 124 10.77 8.37 5.41
N GLN A 125 10.80 9.47 4.64
CA GLN A 125 12.05 10.12 4.31
C GLN A 125 12.64 10.78 5.56
N PRO A 126 13.98 10.71 5.74
CA PRO A 126 14.66 11.50 6.76
C PRO A 126 14.35 12.97 6.51
N GLN A 127 13.53 13.58 7.35
CA GLN A 127 13.32 15.02 7.29
C GLN A 127 14.63 15.68 7.72
N ALA A 128 15.27 16.41 6.81
CA ALA A 128 16.47 17.17 7.15
C ALA A 128 16.08 18.20 8.22
N ASP A 129 16.72 18.14 9.39
CA ASP A 129 16.53 19.12 10.47
C ASP A 129 17.22 20.44 10.11
N ILE A 130 16.70 21.14 9.11
CA ILE A 130 17.32 22.35 8.55
C ILE A 130 17.52 23.41 9.64
N GLU A 131 16.55 23.57 10.55
CA GLU A 131 16.65 24.55 11.64
C GLU A 131 17.68 24.13 12.71
N GLY A 132 17.74 22.85 13.08
CA GLY A 132 18.78 22.34 13.96
C GLY A 132 20.18 22.44 13.35
N GLU A 133 20.32 22.17 12.05
CA GLU A 133 21.59 22.31 11.32
C GLU A 133 22.02 23.77 11.18
N LYS A 134 21.10 24.71 10.89
CA LYS A 134 21.38 26.15 10.93
C LYS A 134 21.85 26.61 12.30
N LYS A 135 21.22 26.13 13.37
CA LYS A 135 21.63 26.46 14.75
C LYS A 135 23.07 26.02 15.05
N LYS A 136 23.50 24.85 14.54
CA LYS A 136 24.88 24.37 14.67
C LYS A 136 25.88 25.28 13.93
N LEU A 137 25.48 25.90 12.82
CA LEU A 137 26.32 26.86 12.07
C LEU A 137 26.43 28.25 12.74
N GLY A 138 25.63 28.54 13.76
CA GLY A 138 25.70 29.77 14.55
C GLY A 138 25.02 30.98 13.90
N GLU A 139 25.24 32.17 14.45
CA GLU A 139 24.51 33.40 14.08
C GLU A 139 24.63 33.77 12.59
N ASN A 140 25.73 33.39 11.94
CA ASN A 140 26.00 33.67 10.52
C ASN A 140 25.60 32.51 9.59
N ALA A 141 24.78 31.56 10.05
CA ALA A 141 24.42 30.36 9.28
C ALA A 141 23.91 30.66 7.87
N ASN A 142 22.98 31.60 7.72
CA ASN A 142 22.41 31.95 6.42
C ASN A 142 23.47 32.50 5.45
N GLN A 143 24.35 33.38 5.94
CA GLN A 143 25.43 33.98 5.14
C GLN A 143 26.48 32.93 4.74
N ARG A 144 26.79 31.99 5.63
CA ARG A 144 27.70 30.86 5.38
C ARG A 144 27.14 29.93 4.31
N ILE A 145 25.87 29.52 4.45
CA ILE A 145 25.17 28.67 3.49
C ILE A 145 25.13 29.34 2.12
N GLU A 146 24.79 30.64 2.06
CA GLU A 146 24.75 31.40 0.81
C GLU A 146 26.14 31.51 0.16
N ALA A 147 27.17 31.80 0.95
CA ALA A 147 28.55 31.87 0.46
C ALA A 147 29.04 30.54 -0.12
N VAL A 148 28.73 29.43 0.56
CA VAL A 148 29.03 28.07 0.08
C VAL A 148 28.25 27.76 -1.19
N SER A 149 26.96 28.07 -1.24
CA SER A 149 26.11 27.84 -2.42
C SER A 149 26.64 28.59 -3.65
N LEU A 150 26.95 29.89 -3.50
CA LEU A 150 27.53 30.70 -4.58
C LEU A 150 28.88 30.16 -5.05
N TRP A 151 29.71 29.68 -4.11
CA TRP A 151 30.99 29.10 -4.45
C TRP A 151 30.84 27.75 -5.17
N VAL A 152 29.96 26.87 -4.71
CA VAL A 152 29.67 25.58 -5.38
C VAL A 152 29.19 25.82 -6.80
N ASN A 153 28.21 26.72 -6.99
CA ASN A 153 27.65 27.06 -8.30
C ASN A 153 28.69 27.64 -9.26
N LYS A 154 29.73 28.30 -8.73
CA LYS A 154 30.80 28.89 -9.53
C LYS A 154 31.90 27.88 -9.91
N ASN A 155 32.16 26.88 -9.08
CA ASN A 155 33.35 26.01 -9.21
C ASN A 155 33.05 24.59 -9.68
N PHE A 156 31.79 24.15 -9.63
CA PHE A 156 31.37 22.80 -10.01
C PHE A 156 30.32 22.86 -11.12
N ASP A 157 30.35 21.86 -11.99
CA ASP A 157 29.37 21.71 -13.07
C ASP A 157 28.04 21.15 -12.57
N GLU A 158 27.01 21.20 -13.42
CA GLU A 158 25.66 20.71 -13.11
C GLU A 158 25.60 19.22 -12.76
N GLY A 159 26.58 18.40 -13.20
CA GLY A 159 26.64 16.98 -12.85
C GLY A 159 27.13 16.73 -11.42
N GLN A 160 27.93 17.63 -10.86
CA GLN A 160 28.54 17.50 -9.53
C GLN A 160 27.74 18.20 -8.43
N ARG A 161 26.98 19.23 -8.79
CA ARG A 161 26.20 20.06 -7.86
C ARG A 161 25.21 19.26 -6.98
N PRO A 162 24.44 18.29 -7.49
CA PRO A 162 23.47 17.55 -6.66
C PRO A 162 24.11 16.84 -5.46
N MET A 163 25.31 16.26 -5.65
CA MET A 163 26.05 15.60 -4.58
C MET A 163 26.53 16.60 -3.52
N LEU A 164 26.96 17.79 -3.95
CA LEU A 164 27.40 18.86 -3.06
C LEU A 164 26.24 19.50 -2.31
N GLU A 165 25.09 19.67 -2.95
CA GLU A 165 23.86 20.15 -2.33
C GLU A 165 23.37 19.18 -1.25
N MET A 166 23.38 17.87 -1.55
CA MET A 166 23.09 16.85 -0.55
C MET A 166 24.07 16.90 0.63
N MET A 167 25.36 17.09 0.37
CA MET A 167 26.35 17.22 1.45
C MET A 167 26.11 18.49 2.29
N CYS A 168 25.84 19.63 1.65
CA CYS A 168 25.59 20.92 2.30
C CYS A 168 24.21 21.03 2.95
N SER A 169 23.38 19.99 2.91
CA SER A 169 22.15 19.91 3.70
C SER A 169 22.41 19.78 5.21
N THR A 170 23.66 19.52 5.61
CA THR A 170 24.11 19.42 7.00
C THR A 170 25.14 20.49 7.36
N SER A 171 25.18 20.90 8.62
CA SER A 171 26.18 21.85 9.14
C SER A 171 27.61 21.38 8.92
N GLN A 172 27.87 20.08 9.12
CA GLN A 172 29.19 19.48 8.90
C GLN A 172 29.59 19.50 7.42
N GLY A 173 28.64 19.29 6.51
CA GLY A 173 28.91 19.38 5.08
C GLY A 173 29.24 20.81 4.63
N VAL A 174 28.50 21.80 5.13
CA VAL A 174 28.81 23.22 4.92
C VAL A 174 30.23 23.54 5.43
N GLU A 175 30.58 23.13 6.65
CA GLU A 175 31.93 23.33 7.21
C GLU A 175 33.04 22.63 6.41
N ALA A 176 32.77 21.43 5.90
CA ALA A 176 33.72 20.71 5.06
C ALA A 176 34.00 21.48 3.75
N VAL A 177 32.96 22.02 3.10
CA VAL A 177 33.14 22.84 1.89
C VAL A 177 33.85 24.14 2.19
N GLU A 178 33.49 24.85 3.26
CA GLU A 178 34.20 26.05 3.69
C GLU A 178 35.70 25.79 3.93
N LYS A 179 36.04 24.63 4.50
CA LYS A 179 37.44 24.23 4.68
C LYS A 179 38.15 24.01 3.35
N ILE A 180 37.49 23.38 2.38
CA ILE A 180 38.03 23.20 1.02
C ILE A 180 38.23 24.57 0.33
N MET A 181 37.25 25.46 0.44
CA MET A 181 37.33 26.84 -0.04
C MET A 181 38.57 27.55 0.52
N GLY A 182 38.76 27.47 1.83
CA GLY A 182 39.90 28.07 2.53
C GLY A 182 41.24 27.48 2.09
N MET A 183 41.32 26.15 1.91
CA MET A 183 42.55 25.50 1.41
C MET A 183 42.93 26.01 0.02
N LEU A 184 41.97 26.14 -0.89
CA LEU A 184 42.21 26.61 -2.26
C LEU A 184 42.63 28.09 -2.30
N GLN A 185 41.99 28.93 -1.49
CA GLN A 185 42.38 30.35 -1.35
C GLN A 185 43.80 30.50 -0.79
N ASN A 186 44.12 29.74 0.26
CA ASN A 186 45.47 29.76 0.85
C ASN A 186 46.54 29.31 -0.16
N THR A 187 46.24 28.31 -0.98
CA THR A 187 47.17 27.81 -2.00
C THR A 187 47.45 28.85 -3.09
N MET A 188 46.46 29.67 -3.48
CA MET A 188 46.68 30.77 -4.43
C MET A 188 47.49 31.94 -3.86
N THR A 189 47.45 32.15 -2.54
CA THR A 189 48.23 33.22 -1.88
C THR A 189 49.67 32.82 -1.54
N GLN A 190 49.96 31.51 -1.49
CA GLN A 190 51.32 31.00 -1.32
C GLN A 190 51.99 30.85 -2.68
N THR A 191 52.55 31.95 -3.20
CA THR A 191 53.59 31.83 -4.22
C THR A 191 54.73 31.02 -3.60
N PRO A 192 55.23 29.93 -4.21
CA PRO A 192 56.34 29.18 -3.62
C PRO A 192 57.55 30.10 -3.53
N ASP A 193 57.91 30.47 -2.30
CA ASP A 193 59.08 31.30 -1.95
C ASP A 193 60.41 30.67 -2.46
N ASN A 194 60.35 29.42 -2.91
CA ASN A 194 61.46 28.66 -3.46
C ASN A 194 61.89 29.06 -4.88
N LEU A 195 61.20 30.01 -5.54
CA LEU A 195 61.61 30.53 -6.87
C LEU A 195 62.49 31.78 -6.81
N LEU A 196 62.62 32.44 -5.65
CA LEU A 196 63.43 33.66 -5.50
C LEU A 196 64.89 33.36 -5.09
N LEU A 197 65.17 32.20 -4.50
CA LEU A 197 66.52 31.82 -4.05
C LEU A 197 67.47 31.36 -5.18
N VAL A 198 66.94 30.94 -6.33
CA VAL A 198 67.78 30.46 -7.45
C VAL A 198 68.35 31.61 -8.30
N LYS A 199 67.70 32.79 -8.30
CA LYS A 199 68.12 33.92 -9.15
C LYS A 199 69.25 34.77 -8.55
N GLN A 200 69.52 34.71 -7.24
CA GLN A 200 70.56 35.54 -6.62
C GLN A 200 71.96 34.90 -6.59
N LYS A 201 72.11 33.59 -6.86
CA LYS A 201 73.43 32.92 -6.84
C LYS A 201 74.21 32.93 -8.17
N LYS A 202 73.69 33.56 -9.24
CA LYS A 202 74.35 33.56 -10.57
C LYS A 202 75.07 34.85 -10.97
N THR A 203 75.10 35.87 -10.12
CA THR A 203 75.84 37.12 -10.42
C THR A 203 76.84 37.40 -9.32
N TYR A 204 78.00 36.72 -9.34
CA TYR A 204 79.30 37.26 -8.92
C TYR A 204 80.38 36.21 -9.20
N LYS A 205 81.07 36.34 -10.34
CA LYS A 205 82.50 36.00 -10.55
C LYS A 205 82.91 36.37 -11.98
N ARG A 206 83.52 37.55 -12.12
CA ARG A 206 84.64 37.81 -13.02
C ARG A 206 85.71 38.52 -12.20
#